data_AF-A0A0G1Y0N9-F1
#
_entry.id   AF-A0A0G1Y0N9-F1
#
_cell.length_a   1.000
_cell.length_b   1.000
_cell.length_c   1.000
_cell.angle_alpha   90.00
_cell.angle_beta   90.00
_cell.angle_gamma   90.00
#
_symmetry.space_group_name_H-M   'P 1'
#
loop_
_entity.id
_entity.type
_entity.pdbx_description
1 polymer ?
#
loop_
_entity_poly.entity_id
_entity_poly.type
_entity_poly.pdbx_seq_one_letter_code
_entity_poly.pdbx_strand_id
1 'polypeptide(L)'
;MYYGRVSPRHLLSISLLALLLLPCSALSATITEWEFSDGVFHEGWEAGGNPSFERRPDGLLITTLAQTLFGRSIQLTHPIEVIAIDYMGYDPIEGWVYWHKPGDHPDDLLRAPFLFSPTEGIGTVNVDMTKYDKWKRNADFVGIGLPEGSQLLIQRIRLMSWSPREKLIEGLKSFWTFDVRRPSSVNFLWGPHIVWNPLAREMMFRVSAPAAESVNRYFYYVMAAGIAWAGLKIRKHPVSKKKTLTALLTLMAVLWIFYDVRMGSEFFGYLQRDYRKYWSRPVGERTFRERSYFNDFAAAIAPMVQDREEYIFVATHRWPFLGLMRYYTYPSVPTHPFQEDRNIDTWVVYDRPDIIVNKQGELESEGAVLSSPGTVLHEFSEGTFIFREQP
;
A
#
# COMPACT_ATOMS: atom_id res chain seq x y z
N MET A 1 -36.34 53.85 1.42
CA MET A 1 -35.76 52.55 1.82
C MET A 1 -35.03 51.95 0.63
N TYR A 2 -33.70 52.07 0.57
CA TYR A 2 -32.87 51.43 -0.44
C TYR A 2 -32.52 50.02 0.02
N TYR A 3 -33.21 49.00 -0.51
CA TYR A 3 -32.75 47.61 -0.38
C TYR A 3 -31.60 47.41 -1.36
N GLY A 4 -30.36 47.54 -0.88
CA GLY A 4 -29.18 47.19 -1.65
C GLY A 4 -29.21 45.71 -2.02
N ARG A 5 -29.41 45.40 -3.31
CA ARG A 5 -29.29 44.03 -3.83
C ARG A 5 -27.86 43.56 -3.65
N VAL A 6 -27.60 42.78 -2.61
CA VAL A 6 -26.32 42.09 -2.45
C VAL A 6 -26.18 41.12 -3.61
N SER A 7 -25.21 41.38 -4.48
CA SER A 7 -24.88 40.51 -5.60
C SER A 7 -24.48 39.14 -5.07
N PRO A 8 -25.01 38.03 -5.63
CA PRO A 8 -24.64 36.67 -5.20
C PRO A 8 -23.15 36.38 -5.35
N ARG A 9 -22.42 37.17 -6.16
CA ARG A 9 -20.95 37.10 -6.23
C ARG A 9 -20.29 37.57 -4.93
N HIS A 10 -20.79 38.64 -4.30
CA HIS A 10 -20.25 39.15 -3.05
C HIS A 10 -20.54 38.18 -1.88
N LEU A 11 -21.72 37.56 -1.86
CA LEU A 11 -22.01 36.51 -0.88
C LEU A 11 -21.04 35.33 -1.04
N LEU A 12 -20.77 34.89 -2.27
CA LEU A 12 -19.83 33.79 -2.51
C LEU A 12 -18.39 34.15 -2.10
N SER A 13 -17.93 35.36 -2.40
CA SER A 13 -16.62 35.87 -1.99
C SER A 13 -16.49 36.01 -0.48
N ILE A 14 -17.52 36.54 0.20
CA ILE A 14 -17.55 36.69 1.65
C ILE A 14 -17.58 35.33 2.34
N SER A 15 -18.36 34.36 1.82
CA SER A 15 -18.36 32.98 2.34
C SER A 15 -17.01 32.29 2.16
N LEU A 16 -16.33 32.49 1.02
CA LEU A 16 -14.98 31.96 0.80
C LEU A 16 -13.95 32.59 1.74
N LEU A 17 -14.05 33.90 1.97
CA LEU A 17 -13.18 34.62 2.91
C LEU A 17 -13.44 34.19 4.36
N ALA A 18 -14.71 34.00 4.73
CA ALA A 18 -15.11 33.50 6.04
C ALA A 18 -14.63 32.06 6.27
N LEU A 19 -14.67 31.19 5.24
CA LEU A 19 -14.10 29.84 5.29
C LEU A 19 -12.58 29.84 5.49
N LEU A 20 -11.87 30.84 4.96
CA LEU A 20 -10.42 31.02 5.18
C LEU A 20 -10.08 31.58 6.57
N LEU A 21 -11.02 32.29 7.21
CA LEU A 21 -10.86 32.93 8.52
C LEU A 21 -11.40 32.08 9.69
N LEU A 22 -12.05 30.95 9.43
CA LEU A 22 -12.44 30.02 10.49
C LEU A 22 -11.18 29.53 11.22
N PRO A 23 -11.09 29.72 12.55
CA PRO A 23 -9.91 29.33 13.31
C PRO A 23 -9.63 27.85 13.06
N CYS A 24 -8.41 27.57 12.61
CA CYS A 24 -7.86 26.24 12.48
C CYS A 24 -7.74 25.63 13.89
N SER A 25 -8.86 25.22 14.46
CA SER A 25 -8.90 24.29 15.58
C SER A 25 -8.00 23.12 15.19
N ALA A 26 -7.07 22.76 16.07
CA ALA A 26 -6.06 21.74 15.80
C ALA A 26 -6.71 20.53 15.12
N LEU A 27 -6.34 20.31 13.87
CA LEU A 27 -6.83 19.23 13.03
C LEU A 27 -6.17 17.95 13.53
N SER A 28 -6.79 17.29 14.49
CA SER A 28 -6.33 16.01 15.00
C SER A 28 -7.35 14.92 14.72
N ALA A 29 -6.86 13.74 14.36
CA ALA A 29 -7.65 12.53 14.30
C ALA A 29 -8.45 12.34 15.60
N THR A 30 -9.71 11.92 15.47
CA THR A 30 -10.49 11.50 16.64
C THR A 30 -10.15 10.05 16.92
N ILE A 31 -9.67 9.78 18.13
CA ILE A 31 -9.17 8.47 18.54
C ILE A 31 -9.95 8.02 19.77
N THR A 32 -10.57 6.84 19.68
CA THR A 32 -10.99 6.08 20.85
C THR A 32 -9.95 5.02 21.12
N GLU A 33 -9.41 5.00 22.33
CA GLU A 33 -8.30 4.14 22.72
C GLU A 33 -8.70 3.21 23.85
N TRP A 34 -8.30 1.95 23.74
CA TRP A 34 -8.32 0.97 24.81
C TRP A 34 -6.91 0.51 25.08
N GLU A 35 -6.46 0.75 26.31
CA GLU A 35 -5.12 0.42 26.77
C GLU A 35 -5.20 -0.77 27.73
N PHE A 36 -4.26 -1.70 27.55
CA PHE A 36 -4.18 -2.94 28.32
C PHE A 36 -2.87 -3.04 29.13
N SER A 37 -1.99 -2.05 29.04
CA SER A 37 -0.81 -1.95 29.90
C SER A 37 -1.20 -1.62 31.34
N ASP A 38 -0.25 -1.77 32.26
CA ASP A 38 -0.41 -1.49 33.70
C ASP A 38 -1.53 -2.32 34.38
N GLY A 39 -1.88 -3.47 33.79
CA GLY A 39 -2.92 -4.36 34.32
C GLY A 39 -4.35 -3.81 34.22
N VAL A 40 -4.55 -2.71 33.48
CA VAL A 40 -5.89 -2.14 33.24
C VAL A 40 -6.64 -3.06 32.28
N PHE A 41 -7.82 -3.52 32.70
CA PHE A 41 -8.74 -4.23 31.83
C PHE A 41 -10.09 -3.52 31.88
N HIS A 42 -10.46 -2.87 30.79
CA HIS A 42 -11.75 -2.20 30.70
C HIS A 42 -12.89 -3.22 30.74
N GLU A 43 -13.96 -2.96 31.49
CA GLU A 43 -15.15 -3.83 31.48
C GLU A 43 -15.82 -3.83 30.09
N GLY A 44 -16.53 -4.91 29.74
CA GLY A 44 -17.32 -4.99 28.49
C GLY A 44 -16.62 -5.69 27.32
N TRP A 45 -15.44 -6.27 27.52
CA TRP A 45 -14.85 -7.20 26.56
C TRP A 45 -15.44 -8.60 26.74
N GLU A 46 -15.86 -9.18 25.63
CA GLU A 46 -16.41 -10.52 25.52
C GLU A 46 -15.43 -11.41 24.75
N ALA A 47 -15.33 -12.66 25.16
CA ALA A 47 -14.42 -13.63 24.58
C ALA A 47 -15.16 -14.92 24.18
N GLY A 48 -15.12 -15.26 22.90
CA GLY A 48 -15.55 -16.53 22.36
C GLY A 48 -14.37 -17.49 22.18
N GLY A 49 -14.60 -18.80 22.30
CA GLY A 49 -13.59 -19.83 22.07
C GLY A 49 -12.67 -20.13 23.27
N ASN A 50 -13.03 -19.67 24.48
CA ASN A 50 -12.30 -19.88 25.74
C ASN A 50 -10.78 -19.57 25.67
N PRO A 51 -10.36 -18.38 25.21
CA PRO A 51 -8.96 -17.96 25.31
C PRO A 51 -8.51 -17.87 26.78
N SER A 52 -7.22 -18.13 26.99
CA SER A 52 -6.54 -17.79 28.24
C SER A 52 -6.05 -16.35 28.18
N PHE A 53 -6.36 -15.57 29.21
CA PHE A 53 -5.94 -14.17 29.35
C PHE A 53 -5.00 -14.03 30.53
N GLU A 54 -3.77 -13.60 30.28
CA GLU A 54 -2.79 -13.26 31.31
C GLU A 54 -2.52 -11.76 31.26
N ARG A 55 -2.83 -11.04 32.34
CA ARG A 55 -2.56 -9.60 32.44
C ARG A 55 -1.10 -9.41 32.82
N ARG A 56 -0.38 -8.64 32.02
CA ARG A 56 1.02 -8.29 32.28
C ARG A 56 1.18 -6.77 32.29
N PRO A 57 2.29 -6.25 32.86
CA PRO A 57 2.54 -4.81 32.86
C PRO A 57 2.64 -4.20 31.45
N ASP A 58 3.13 -4.98 30.50
CA ASP A 58 3.32 -4.62 29.09
C ASP A 58 2.05 -4.78 28.24
N GLY A 59 1.04 -5.52 28.69
CA GLY A 59 -0.23 -5.65 27.98
C GLY A 59 -1.06 -6.88 28.39
N LEU A 60 -2.08 -7.19 27.59
CA LEU A 60 -2.90 -8.38 27.72
C LEU A 60 -2.34 -9.49 26.84
N LEU A 61 -1.79 -10.54 27.45
CA LEU A 61 -1.42 -11.75 26.73
C LEU A 61 -2.66 -12.61 26.48
N ILE A 62 -2.91 -12.92 25.22
CA ILE A 62 -3.98 -13.79 24.76
C ILE A 62 -3.34 -15.07 24.25
N THR A 63 -3.73 -16.21 24.81
CA THR A 63 -3.32 -17.53 24.32
C THR A 63 -4.55 -18.35 23.97
N THR A 64 -4.57 -18.92 22.77
CA THR A 64 -5.77 -19.50 22.18
C THR A 64 -5.64 -21.00 22.03
N LEU A 65 -6.56 -21.78 22.60
CA LEU A 65 -6.64 -23.23 22.43
C LEU A 65 -7.61 -23.66 21.32
N ALA A 66 -8.44 -22.72 20.85
CA ALA A 66 -9.34 -22.88 19.71
C ALA A 66 -9.37 -21.55 18.97
N GLN A 67 -10.07 -21.47 17.84
CA GLN A 67 -10.34 -20.17 17.22
C GLN A 67 -11.10 -19.28 18.20
N THR A 68 -10.57 -18.08 18.45
CA THR A 68 -11.15 -17.16 19.44
C THR A 68 -11.60 -15.86 18.82
N LEU A 69 -12.56 -15.24 19.48
CA LEU A 69 -13.01 -13.88 19.21
C LEU A 69 -12.87 -13.10 20.50
N PHE A 70 -12.17 -11.98 20.46
CA PHE A 70 -12.02 -11.04 21.56
C PHE A 70 -12.56 -9.68 21.10
N GLY A 71 -13.71 -9.26 21.62
CA GLY A 71 -14.39 -8.07 21.11
C GLY A 71 -15.27 -7.38 22.13
N ARG A 72 -15.83 -6.24 21.74
CA ARG A 72 -16.67 -5.41 22.62
C ARG A 72 -17.72 -4.65 21.81
N SER A 73 -18.90 -4.52 22.39
CA SER A 73 -19.91 -3.56 21.92
C SER A 73 -19.50 -2.12 22.22
N ILE A 74 -19.67 -1.25 21.23
CA ILE A 74 -19.19 0.13 21.26
C ILE A 74 -20.30 1.11 20.90
N GLN A 75 -20.24 2.29 21.51
CA GLN A 75 -21.06 3.44 21.14
C GLN A 75 -20.14 4.63 20.94
N LEU A 76 -19.71 4.84 19.70
CA LEU A 76 -18.80 5.93 19.37
C LEU A 76 -19.55 7.15 18.84
N THR A 77 -19.05 8.33 19.16
CA THR A 77 -19.54 9.61 18.63
C THR A 77 -18.95 9.94 17.25
N HIS A 78 -17.99 9.14 16.79
CA HIS A 78 -17.28 9.32 15.53
C HIS A 78 -17.25 8.01 14.73
N PRO A 79 -17.15 8.07 13.39
CA PRO A 79 -16.97 6.88 12.57
C PRO A 79 -15.63 6.20 12.87
N ILE A 80 -15.44 4.98 12.39
CA ILE A 80 -14.20 4.23 12.44
C ILE A 80 -13.73 4.03 10.99
N GLU A 81 -12.50 4.44 10.72
CA GLU A 81 -11.87 4.30 9.41
C GLU A 81 -10.64 3.42 9.46
N VAL A 82 -9.90 3.50 10.56
CA VAL A 82 -8.71 2.68 10.81
C VAL A 82 -8.80 2.07 12.19
N ILE A 83 -8.40 0.81 12.29
CA ILE A 83 -8.16 0.11 13.55
C ILE A 83 -6.66 -0.13 13.64
N ALA A 84 -6.03 0.46 14.64
CA ALA A 84 -4.61 0.26 14.93
C ALA A 84 -4.48 -0.61 16.19
N ILE A 85 -3.68 -1.66 16.10
CA ILE A 85 -3.44 -2.59 17.20
C ILE A 85 -1.94 -2.58 17.47
N ASP A 86 -1.57 -2.20 18.69
CA ASP A 86 -0.20 -2.26 19.17
C ASP A 86 -0.01 -3.60 19.88
N TYR A 87 0.91 -4.43 19.38
CA TYR A 87 1.06 -5.83 19.76
C TYR A 87 2.51 -6.29 19.80
N MET A 88 2.74 -7.44 20.41
CA MET A 88 3.97 -8.21 20.35
C MET A 88 3.65 -9.68 20.07
N GLY A 89 4.35 -10.26 19.10
CA GLY A 89 4.20 -11.66 18.70
C GLY A 89 5.49 -12.20 18.08
N TYR A 90 5.82 -13.46 18.38
CA TYR A 90 7.04 -14.11 17.91
C TYR A 90 6.87 -14.77 16.53
N ASP A 91 5.67 -15.26 16.26
CA ASP A 91 5.32 -15.94 15.02
C ASP A 91 4.36 -15.09 14.17
N PRO A 92 4.36 -15.24 12.84
CA PRO A 92 3.37 -14.61 11.99
C PRO A 92 1.99 -15.22 12.28
N ILE A 93 1.00 -14.37 12.61
CA ILE A 93 -0.36 -14.81 12.96
C ILE A 93 -1.36 -14.19 11.98
N GLU A 94 -2.13 -15.00 11.27
CA GLU A 94 -3.27 -14.52 10.47
C GLU A 94 -4.45 -14.24 11.40
N GLY A 95 -4.72 -12.96 11.66
CA GLY A 95 -5.83 -12.50 12.47
C GLY A 95 -7.03 -12.07 11.64
N TRP A 96 -8.17 -11.88 12.31
CA TRP A 96 -9.37 -11.30 11.69
C TRP A 96 -9.89 -10.14 12.52
N VAL A 97 -10.26 -9.04 11.87
CA VAL A 97 -11.10 -8.02 12.49
C VAL A 97 -12.54 -8.46 12.30
N TYR A 98 -13.29 -8.52 13.39
CA TYR A 98 -14.72 -8.77 13.41
C TYR A 98 -15.48 -7.48 13.69
N TRP A 99 -16.62 -7.31 13.02
CA TRP A 99 -17.53 -6.22 13.32
C TRP A 99 -18.97 -6.60 13.05
N HIS A 100 -19.85 -5.84 13.67
CA HIS A 100 -21.29 -5.90 13.47
C HIS A 100 -21.78 -4.57 12.87
N LYS A 101 -22.90 -4.61 12.15
CA LYS A 101 -23.56 -3.38 11.69
C LYS A 101 -24.67 -3.02 12.68
N PRO A 102 -24.89 -1.72 12.95
CA PRO A 102 -26.00 -1.30 13.80
C PRO A 102 -27.34 -1.89 13.36
N GLY A 103 -27.92 -2.70 14.24
CA GLY A 103 -29.24 -3.31 14.03
C GLY A 103 -29.26 -4.66 13.30
N ASP A 104 -28.12 -5.21 12.90
CA ASP A 104 -28.04 -6.61 12.46
C ASP A 104 -28.24 -7.57 13.68
N HIS A 105 -28.34 -8.88 13.45
CA HIS A 105 -28.41 -9.85 14.56
C HIS A 105 -27.00 -10.08 15.16
N PRO A 106 -26.83 -10.20 16.49
CA PRO A 106 -25.50 -10.35 17.12
C PRO A 106 -24.62 -11.48 16.55
N ASP A 107 -25.23 -12.53 16.00
CA ASP A 107 -24.54 -13.66 15.38
C ASP A 107 -24.04 -13.38 13.96
N ASP A 108 -24.52 -12.32 13.30
CA ASP A 108 -24.16 -11.92 11.93
C ASP A 108 -22.86 -11.11 11.90
N LEU A 109 -21.77 -11.72 12.39
CA LEU A 109 -20.46 -11.09 12.41
C LEU A 109 -19.80 -11.10 11.04
N LEU A 110 -19.40 -9.92 10.58
CA LEU A 110 -18.56 -9.76 9.41
C LEU A 110 -17.09 -9.80 9.81
N ARG A 111 -16.24 -10.30 8.92
CA ARG A 111 -14.80 -10.42 9.18
C ARG A 111 -13.93 -9.97 8.01
N ALA A 112 -12.75 -9.48 8.36
CA ALA A 112 -11.71 -9.07 7.43
C ALA A 112 -10.36 -9.63 7.91
N PRO A 113 -9.64 -10.40 7.06
CA PRO A 113 -8.34 -10.92 7.45
C PRO A 113 -7.27 -9.83 7.44
N PHE A 114 -6.29 -9.97 8.33
CA PHE A 114 -5.05 -9.21 8.35
C PHE A 114 -3.93 -10.05 8.98
N LEU A 115 -2.67 -9.65 8.79
CA LEU A 115 -1.51 -10.39 9.28
C LEU A 115 -0.81 -9.62 10.40
N PHE A 116 -0.58 -10.28 11.53
CA PHE A 116 0.40 -9.87 12.52
C PHE A 116 1.76 -10.40 12.08
N SER A 117 2.72 -9.50 11.88
CA SER A 117 4.11 -9.87 11.59
C SER A 117 4.88 -10.10 12.90
N PRO A 118 5.91 -10.96 12.91
CA PRO A 118 6.80 -11.09 14.06
C PRO A 118 7.42 -9.74 14.45
N THR A 119 7.53 -9.48 15.75
CA THR A 119 8.13 -8.26 16.27
C THR A 119 9.08 -8.57 17.43
N GLU A 120 10.28 -7.97 17.41
CA GLU A 120 11.25 -8.07 18.52
C GLU A 120 10.85 -7.20 19.75
N GLY A 121 9.75 -6.44 19.63
CA GLY A 121 9.16 -5.61 20.67
C GLY A 121 7.70 -5.25 20.32
N ILE A 122 7.22 -4.10 20.77
CA ILE A 122 5.88 -3.62 20.40
C ILE A 122 5.89 -3.10 18.96
N GLY A 123 5.13 -3.75 18.08
CA GLY A 123 4.81 -3.26 16.74
C GLY A 123 3.37 -2.79 16.63
N THR A 124 3.04 -2.10 15.54
CA THR A 124 1.68 -1.65 15.23
C THR A 124 1.22 -2.27 13.93
N VAL A 125 0.05 -2.92 13.95
CA VAL A 125 -0.66 -3.28 12.73
C VAL A 125 -1.82 -2.33 12.55
N ASN A 126 -1.93 -1.78 11.33
CA ASN A 126 -2.96 -0.82 10.99
C ASN A 126 -3.88 -1.41 9.92
N VAL A 127 -5.15 -1.56 10.25
CA VAL A 127 -6.18 -2.11 9.36
C VAL A 127 -7.03 -0.95 8.85
N ASP A 128 -6.92 -0.68 7.54
CA ASP A 128 -7.75 0.32 6.87
C ASP A 128 -9.12 -0.29 6.55
N MET A 129 -10.10 0.03 7.40
CA MET A 129 -11.45 -0.51 7.30
C MET A 129 -12.20 0.02 6.07
N THR A 130 -11.77 1.16 5.51
CA THR A 130 -12.42 1.77 4.34
C THR A 130 -12.28 0.94 3.06
N LYS A 131 -11.36 -0.04 3.05
CA LYS A 131 -11.12 -0.94 1.92
C LYS A 131 -12.12 -2.09 1.82
N TYR A 132 -12.90 -2.36 2.88
CA TYR A 132 -13.83 -3.48 2.91
C TYR A 132 -15.24 -3.00 2.55
N ASP A 133 -15.80 -3.48 1.44
CA ASP A 133 -17.12 -3.03 0.93
C ASP A 133 -18.27 -3.20 1.94
N LYS A 134 -18.18 -4.23 2.78
CA LYS A 134 -19.19 -4.53 3.81
C LYS A 134 -19.03 -3.70 5.09
N TRP A 135 -17.95 -2.93 5.20
CA TRP A 135 -17.70 -2.06 6.33
C TRP A 135 -18.73 -0.93 6.39
N LYS A 136 -19.32 -0.75 7.58
CA LYS A 136 -20.12 0.43 7.90
C LYS A 136 -19.36 1.23 8.93
N ARG A 137 -19.18 2.51 8.63
CA ARG A 137 -18.32 3.41 9.42
C ARG A 137 -18.73 3.55 10.89
N ASN A 138 -19.97 3.27 11.25
CA ASN A 138 -20.46 3.35 12.62
C ASN A 138 -20.77 1.94 13.12
N ALA A 139 -19.78 1.07 13.26
CA ALA A 139 -19.98 -0.26 13.84
C ALA A 139 -20.39 -0.13 15.32
N ASP A 140 -21.25 -1.04 15.77
CA ASP A 140 -21.72 -1.16 17.17
C ASP A 140 -21.01 -2.29 17.93
N PHE A 141 -20.22 -3.11 17.24
CA PHE A 141 -19.29 -4.08 17.81
C PHE A 141 -18.01 -4.12 16.99
N VAL A 142 -16.87 -4.22 17.68
CA VAL A 142 -15.57 -4.47 17.07
C VAL A 142 -14.84 -5.53 17.89
N GLY A 143 -14.22 -6.47 17.22
CA GLY A 143 -13.39 -7.49 17.83
C GLY A 143 -12.23 -7.93 16.97
N ILE A 144 -11.32 -8.67 17.58
CA ILE A 144 -10.17 -9.30 16.96
C ILE A 144 -10.34 -10.80 17.17
N GLY A 145 -10.23 -11.59 16.12
CA GLY A 145 -10.13 -13.04 16.26
C GLY A 145 -8.75 -13.55 15.90
N LEU A 146 -8.39 -14.61 16.59
CA LEU A 146 -7.08 -15.26 16.50
C LEU A 146 -7.29 -16.76 16.24
N PRO A 147 -6.43 -17.39 15.41
CA PRO A 147 -6.52 -18.81 15.13
C PRO A 147 -6.06 -19.64 16.33
N GLU A 148 -6.42 -20.93 16.35
CA GLU A 148 -5.96 -21.88 17.36
C GLU A 148 -4.43 -21.91 17.44
N GLY A 149 -3.89 -22.07 18.67
CA GLY A 149 -2.46 -22.15 18.92
C GLY A 149 -1.72 -20.82 18.93
N SER A 150 -2.40 -19.70 18.71
CA SER A 150 -1.79 -18.37 18.72
C SER A 150 -1.46 -17.88 20.13
N GLN A 151 -0.36 -17.13 20.21
CA GLN A 151 0.01 -16.34 21.39
C GLN A 151 0.31 -14.91 20.94
N LEU A 152 -0.46 -13.95 21.46
CA LEU A 152 -0.34 -12.55 21.09
C LEU A 152 -0.47 -11.67 22.33
N LEU A 153 0.49 -10.76 22.54
CA LEU A 153 0.37 -9.72 23.55
C LEU A 153 -0.18 -8.46 22.91
N ILE A 154 -1.34 -7.99 23.37
CA ILE A 154 -1.96 -6.75 22.90
C ILE A 154 -1.73 -5.68 23.96
N GLN A 155 -1.08 -4.59 23.59
CA GLN A 155 -0.88 -3.44 24.46
C GLN A 155 -2.04 -2.44 24.32
N ARG A 156 -2.46 -2.17 23.09
CA ARG A 156 -3.42 -1.10 22.81
C ARG A 156 -4.22 -1.37 21.55
N ILE A 157 -5.49 -0.97 21.57
CA ILE A 157 -6.35 -0.93 20.38
C ILE A 157 -6.88 0.49 20.22
N ARG A 158 -6.69 1.07 19.04
CA ARG A 158 -7.10 2.43 18.69
C ARG A 158 -8.07 2.41 17.51
N LEU A 159 -9.23 3.03 17.71
CA LEU A 159 -10.23 3.26 16.68
C LEU A 159 -10.14 4.71 16.22
N MET A 160 -9.77 4.91 14.96
CA MET A 160 -9.39 6.23 14.45
C MET A 160 -10.33 6.70 13.35
N SER A 161 -10.58 8.01 13.34
CA SER A 161 -11.21 8.71 12.21
C SER A 161 -10.67 10.11 12.01
N TRP A 162 -10.96 10.63 10.83
CA TRP A 162 -10.52 11.95 10.40
C TRP A 162 -11.72 12.85 10.08
N SER A 163 -11.59 14.11 10.44
CA SER A 163 -12.55 15.14 10.06
C SER A 163 -12.61 15.32 8.54
N PRO A 164 -13.74 15.78 7.96
CA PRO A 164 -13.84 16.02 6.51
C PRO A 164 -12.73 16.93 5.95
N ARG A 165 -12.22 17.86 6.76
CA ARG A 165 -11.14 18.77 6.36
C ARG A 165 -9.79 18.05 6.31
N GLU A 166 -9.47 17.20 7.29
CA GLU A 166 -8.27 16.37 7.24
C GLU A 166 -8.30 15.42 6.05
N LYS A 167 -9.46 14.82 5.78
CA LYS A 167 -9.64 13.99 4.58
C LYS A 167 -9.35 14.76 3.31
N LEU A 168 -9.85 15.99 3.18
CA LEU A 168 -9.56 16.82 2.01
C LEU A 168 -8.06 17.12 1.88
N ILE A 169 -7.38 17.43 3.00
CA ILE A 169 -5.94 17.66 3.01
C ILE A 169 -5.18 16.38 2.62
N GLU A 170 -5.55 15.22 3.16
CA GLU A 170 -4.93 13.94 2.79
C GLU A 170 -5.26 13.54 1.34
N GLY A 171 -6.45 13.90 0.84
CA GLY A 171 -6.82 13.77 -0.56
C GLY A 171 -5.92 14.61 -1.47
N LEU A 172 -5.63 15.86 -1.07
CA LEU A 172 -4.67 16.70 -1.79
C LEU A 172 -3.23 16.16 -1.70
N LYS A 173 -2.79 15.71 -0.52
CA LYS A 173 -1.45 15.12 -0.35
C LYS A 173 -1.30 13.82 -1.15
N SER A 174 -2.33 12.97 -1.16
CA SER A 174 -2.32 11.72 -1.92
C SER A 174 -2.31 11.97 -3.42
N PHE A 175 -3.07 12.97 -3.89
CA PHE A 175 -2.98 13.42 -5.28
C PHE A 175 -1.54 13.78 -5.66
N TRP A 176 -0.79 14.45 -4.79
CA TRP A 176 0.64 14.80 -5.02
C TRP A 176 1.64 13.71 -4.61
N THR A 177 1.17 12.54 -4.17
CA THR A 177 2.06 11.41 -3.90
C THR A 177 2.31 10.69 -5.22
N PHE A 178 3.58 10.56 -5.61
CA PHE A 178 3.97 9.93 -6.87
C PHE A 178 4.11 8.43 -6.68
N ASP A 179 3.63 7.66 -7.66
CA ASP A 179 3.81 6.20 -7.65
C ASP A 179 5.29 5.87 -7.88
N VAL A 180 5.66 4.60 -7.80
CA VAL A 180 7.04 4.16 -8.04
C VAL A 180 7.30 3.86 -9.52
N ARG A 181 6.41 4.09 -10.48
CA ARG A 181 6.40 3.38 -11.76
C ARG A 181 6.37 1.87 -11.50
N ARG A 182 5.27 1.27 -11.94
CA ARG A 182 5.03 -0.16 -11.92
C ARG A 182 4.54 -0.59 -13.29
N PRO A 183 4.59 -1.87 -13.62
CA PRO A 183 4.09 -2.36 -14.92
C PRO A 183 2.61 -2.03 -15.08
N SER A 184 1.86 -2.12 -13.99
CA SER A 184 0.46 -1.72 -13.90
C SER A 184 0.23 -0.21 -14.08
N SER A 185 1.23 0.63 -13.79
CA SER A 185 1.19 2.09 -14.02
C SER A 185 1.46 2.50 -15.48
N VAL A 186 1.85 1.57 -16.36
CA VAL A 186 2.08 1.86 -17.79
C VAL A 186 0.76 2.01 -18.55
N ASN A 187 -0.36 1.54 -18.01
CA ASN A 187 -1.67 1.78 -18.59
C ASN A 187 -2.08 3.25 -18.38
N PHE A 188 -2.24 4.01 -19.46
CA PHE A 188 -2.74 5.39 -19.49
C PHE A 188 -4.11 5.61 -18.79
N LEU A 189 -4.80 4.52 -18.43
CA LEU A 189 -6.04 4.55 -17.65
C LEU A 189 -5.81 4.64 -16.14
N TRP A 190 -4.60 4.37 -15.65
CA TRP A 190 -4.18 4.66 -14.28
C TRP A 190 -3.70 6.11 -14.20
N GLY A 191 -4.66 7.02 -14.02
CA GLY A 191 -4.37 8.38 -13.60
C GLY A 191 -3.96 8.46 -12.12
N PRO A 192 -3.71 9.66 -11.59
CA PRO A 192 -3.38 9.88 -10.19
C PRO A 192 -4.38 9.18 -9.25
N HIS A 193 -3.88 8.72 -8.11
CA HIS A 193 -4.67 8.07 -7.09
C HIS A 193 -5.00 9.05 -5.96
N ILE A 194 -6.14 8.83 -5.30
CA ILE A 194 -6.57 9.60 -4.14
C ILE A 194 -7.03 8.65 -3.03
N VAL A 195 -6.64 9.01 -1.82
CA VAL A 195 -7.07 8.36 -0.59
C VAL A 195 -7.36 9.44 0.45
N TRP A 196 -8.22 9.10 1.41
CA TRP A 196 -8.82 10.08 2.31
C TRP A 196 -8.26 10.02 3.74
N ASN A 197 -7.30 9.14 4.01
CA ASN A 197 -6.69 9.01 5.32
C ASN A 197 -5.15 8.81 5.18
N PRO A 198 -4.35 9.18 6.19
CA PRO A 198 -2.90 9.19 6.09
C PRO A 198 -2.33 7.76 5.97
N LEU A 199 -2.93 6.78 6.64
CA LEU A 199 -2.49 5.39 6.57
C LEU A 199 -2.64 4.84 5.14
N ALA A 200 -3.79 5.06 4.53
CA ALA A 200 -4.05 4.66 3.16
C ALA A 200 -3.04 5.29 2.20
N ARG A 201 -2.60 6.53 2.47
CA ARG A 201 -1.59 7.23 1.65
C ARG A 201 -0.22 6.57 1.74
N GLU A 202 0.19 6.16 2.93
CA GLU A 202 1.45 5.43 3.15
C GLU A 202 1.43 4.02 2.54
N MET A 203 0.26 3.41 2.49
CA MET A 203 0.06 2.05 1.96
C MET A 203 -0.33 2.02 0.47
N MET A 204 -0.70 3.17 -0.11
CA MET A 204 -1.30 3.30 -1.45
C MET A 204 -0.50 2.57 -2.53
N PHE A 205 0.83 2.70 -2.48
CA PHE A 205 1.73 2.08 -3.46
C PHE A 205 2.53 0.92 -2.87
N ARG A 206 2.11 0.29 -1.76
CA ARG A 206 2.79 -0.91 -1.25
C ARG A 206 2.34 -2.20 -1.93
N VAL A 207 1.16 -2.22 -2.54
CA VAL A 207 0.55 -3.40 -3.18
C VAL A 207 0.33 -3.19 -4.68
N SER A 208 0.42 -4.26 -5.47
CA SER A 208 0.43 -4.21 -6.95
C SER A 208 -0.88 -3.74 -7.59
N ALA A 209 -1.97 -3.72 -6.82
CA ALA A 209 -3.19 -2.98 -7.10
C ALA A 209 -3.35 -1.92 -5.99
N PRO A 210 -3.08 -0.63 -6.27
CA PRO A 210 -3.23 0.43 -5.28
C PRO A 210 -4.62 0.38 -4.66
N ALA A 211 -4.68 0.26 -3.34
CA ALA A 211 -5.92 0.32 -2.60
C ALA A 211 -6.37 1.78 -2.46
N ALA A 212 -6.60 2.42 -3.61
CA ALA A 212 -6.87 3.83 -3.76
C ALA A 212 -7.78 4.08 -4.97
N GLU A 213 -8.57 5.14 -4.88
CA GLU A 213 -9.46 5.51 -5.97
C GLU A 213 -8.73 6.30 -7.04
N SER A 214 -9.17 6.18 -8.29
CA SER A 214 -8.66 7.02 -9.37
C SER A 214 -9.24 8.42 -9.28
N VAL A 215 -8.36 9.44 -9.31
CA VAL A 215 -8.73 10.86 -9.33
C VAL A 215 -9.55 11.21 -10.56
N ASN A 216 -9.36 10.48 -11.67
CA ASN A 216 -10.14 10.65 -12.90
C ASN A 216 -11.64 10.57 -12.64
N ARG A 217 -12.09 9.71 -11.72
CA ARG A 217 -13.51 9.61 -11.33
C ARG A 217 -14.06 10.94 -10.84
N TYR A 218 -13.31 11.62 -9.97
CA TYR A 218 -13.68 12.91 -9.41
C TYR A 218 -13.67 14.01 -10.48
N PHE A 219 -12.70 13.99 -11.39
CA PHE A 219 -12.64 14.96 -12.48
C PHE A 219 -13.84 14.80 -13.41
N TYR A 220 -14.23 13.55 -13.70
CA TYR A 220 -15.44 13.27 -14.47
C TYR A 220 -16.72 13.68 -13.75
N TYR A 221 -16.83 13.51 -12.43
CA TYR A 221 -17.98 14.02 -11.66
C TYR A 221 -18.09 15.55 -11.73
N VAL A 222 -16.98 16.26 -11.56
CA VAL A 222 -16.94 17.73 -11.67
C VAL A 222 -17.30 18.19 -13.08
N MET A 223 -16.77 17.52 -14.11
CA MET A 223 -17.10 17.80 -15.51
C MET A 223 -18.58 17.55 -15.81
N ALA A 224 -19.13 16.41 -15.40
CA ALA A 224 -20.53 16.06 -15.62
C ALA A 224 -21.46 17.06 -14.94
N ALA A 225 -21.17 17.43 -13.69
CA ALA A 225 -21.91 18.47 -12.96
C ALA A 225 -21.82 19.84 -13.68
N GLY A 226 -20.64 20.21 -14.18
CA GLY A 226 -20.43 21.43 -14.94
C GLY A 226 -21.24 21.46 -16.24
N ILE A 227 -21.26 20.36 -17.00
CA ILE A 227 -22.05 20.22 -18.24
C ILE A 227 -23.55 20.30 -17.93
N ALA A 228 -24.03 19.57 -16.92
CA ALA A 228 -25.43 19.60 -16.51
C ALA A 228 -25.86 21.01 -16.07
N TRP A 229 -25.04 21.69 -15.26
CA TRP A 229 -25.27 23.08 -14.87
C TRP A 229 -25.34 24.02 -16.07
N ALA A 230 -24.40 23.89 -17.01
CA ALA A 230 -24.37 24.71 -18.22
C ALA A 230 -25.62 24.49 -19.08
N GLY A 231 -26.04 23.24 -19.28
CA GLY A 231 -27.25 22.88 -20.02
C GLY A 231 -28.51 23.48 -19.40
N LEU A 232 -28.69 23.32 -18.07
CA LEU A 232 -29.83 23.87 -17.34
C LEU A 232 -29.85 25.41 -17.40
N LYS A 233 -28.70 26.06 -17.24
CA LYS A 233 -28.59 27.52 -17.24
C LYS A 233 -28.82 28.12 -18.63
N ILE A 234 -28.30 27.50 -19.68
CA ILE A 234 -28.53 27.92 -21.07
C ILE A 234 -30.01 27.76 -21.45
N ARG A 235 -30.65 26.66 -21.04
CA ARG A 235 -32.09 26.43 -21.26
C ARG A 235 -32.95 27.50 -20.57
N LYS A 236 -32.65 27.84 -19.31
CA LYS A 236 -33.41 28.86 -18.56
C LYS A 236 -33.11 30.30 -19.00
N HIS A 237 -31.87 30.58 -19.41
CA HIS A 237 -31.40 31.93 -19.73
C HIS A 237 -30.53 31.92 -21.00
N PRO A 238 -31.14 31.82 -22.19
CA PRO A 238 -30.40 31.68 -23.46
C PRO A 238 -29.48 32.86 -23.77
N VAL A 239 -29.84 34.08 -23.33
CA VAL A 239 -29.02 35.29 -23.46
C VAL A 239 -27.66 35.15 -22.75
N SER A 240 -27.56 34.28 -21.74
CA SER A 240 -26.32 34.01 -21.00
C SER A 240 -25.42 32.93 -21.62
N LYS A 241 -25.77 32.38 -22.80
CA LYS A 241 -25.10 31.22 -23.42
C LYS A 241 -23.59 31.39 -23.51
N LYS A 242 -23.11 32.50 -24.10
CA LYS A 242 -21.67 32.75 -24.27
C LYS A 242 -20.95 32.75 -22.92
N LYS A 243 -21.46 33.48 -21.93
CA LYS A 243 -20.85 33.55 -20.58
C LYS A 243 -20.82 32.18 -19.89
N THR A 244 -21.88 31.40 -20.02
CA THR A 244 -21.98 30.06 -19.42
C THR A 244 -21.03 29.06 -20.09
N LEU A 245 -20.94 29.07 -21.42
CA LEU A 245 -19.99 28.24 -22.16
C LEU A 245 -18.54 28.63 -21.85
N THR A 246 -18.22 29.93 -21.80
CA THR A 246 -16.89 30.38 -21.38
C THR A 246 -16.55 29.86 -19.98
N ALA A 247 -17.46 29.95 -19.01
CA ALA A 247 -17.22 29.43 -17.66
C ALA A 247 -16.97 27.91 -17.64
N LEU A 248 -17.73 27.14 -18.43
CA LEU A 248 -17.53 25.69 -18.55
C LEU A 248 -16.17 25.35 -19.17
N LEU A 249 -15.81 26.03 -20.27
CA LEU A 249 -14.51 25.83 -20.93
C LEU A 249 -13.35 26.24 -20.01
N THR A 250 -13.48 27.32 -19.25
CA THR A 250 -12.49 27.70 -18.23
C THR A 250 -12.34 26.62 -17.16
N LEU A 251 -13.45 26.04 -16.66
CA LEU A 251 -13.38 24.94 -15.70
C LEU A 251 -12.63 23.73 -16.28
N MET A 252 -12.96 23.34 -17.51
CA MET A 252 -12.26 22.24 -18.19
C MET A 252 -10.77 22.52 -18.37
N ALA A 253 -10.42 23.73 -18.79
CA ALA A 253 -9.03 24.15 -18.95
C ALA A 253 -8.27 24.13 -17.62
N VAL A 254 -8.87 24.60 -16.53
CA VAL A 254 -8.25 24.57 -15.19
C VAL A 254 -8.02 23.14 -14.72
N LEU A 255 -9.01 22.25 -14.85
CA LEU A 255 -8.86 20.84 -14.48
C LEU A 255 -7.78 20.16 -15.31
N TRP A 256 -7.73 20.45 -16.61
CA TRP A 256 -6.72 19.90 -17.50
C TRP A 256 -5.32 20.37 -17.13
N ILE A 257 -5.10 21.67 -16.94
CA ILE A 257 -3.80 22.22 -16.51
C ILE A 257 -3.39 21.61 -15.17
N PHE A 258 -4.31 21.50 -14.21
CA PHE A 258 -4.02 20.92 -12.90
C PHE A 258 -3.62 19.44 -13.00
N TYR A 259 -4.29 18.67 -13.85
CA TYR A 259 -3.91 17.29 -14.17
C TYR A 259 -2.52 17.22 -14.79
N ASP A 260 -2.26 18.05 -15.79
CA ASP A 260 -1.05 18.03 -16.59
C ASP A 260 0.18 18.43 -15.76
N VAL A 261 0.04 19.46 -14.91
CA VAL A 261 1.08 19.83 -13.93
C VAL A 261 1.40 18.65 -13.01
N ARG A 262 0.39 17.92 -12.54
CA ARG A 262 0.61 16.75 -11.69
C ARG A 262 1.31 15.61 -12.42
N MET A 263 0.86 15.25 -13.62
CA MET A 263 1.49 14.18 -14.41
C MET A 263 2.92 14.56 -14.85
N GLY A 264 3.11 15.80 -15.27
CA GLY A 264 4.43 16.35 -15.61
C GLY A 264 5.38 16.32 -14.42
N SER A 265 4.92 16.73 -13.23
CA SER A 265 5.74 16.72 -12.01
C SER A 265 6.21 15.32 -11.63
N GLU A 266 5.35 14.32 -11.77
CA GLU A 266 5.70 12.92 -11.53
C GLU A 266 6.70 12.40 -12.56
N PHE A 267 6.50 12.71 -13.84
CA PHE A 267 7.46 12.37 -14.90
C PHE A 267 8.84 12.99 -14.66
N PHE A 268 8.89 14.28 -14.29
CA PHE A 268 10.15 14.94 -13.95
C PHE A 268 10.78 14.37 -12.68
N GLY A 269 9.98 14.04 -11.67
CA GLY A 269 10.45 13.36 -10.45
C GLY A 269 11.09 12.02 -10.76
N TYR A 270 10.52 11.26 -11.70
CA TYR A 270 11.08 10.01 -12.21
C TYR A 270 12.42 10.21 -12.92
N LEU A 271 12.48 11.16 -13.86
CA LEU A 271 13.72 11.47 -14.57
C LEU A 271 14.83 11.91 -13.61
N GLN A 272 14.49 12.77 -12.64
CA GLN A 272 15.45 13.25 -11.64
C GLN A 272 15.98 12.10 -10.78
N ARG A 273 15.10 11.19 -10.33
CA ARG A 273 15.49 10.02 -9.54
C ARG A 273 16.36 9.07 -10.34
N ASP A 274 16.00 8.77 -11.59
CA ASP A 274 16.77 7.89 -12.48
C ASP A 274 18.13 8.50 -12.81
N TYR A 275 18.18 9.81 -13.07
CA TYR A 275 19.45 10.49 -13.29
C TYR A 275 20.36 10.34 -12.06
N ARG A 276 19.85 10.63 -10.85
CA ARG A 276 20.63 10.58 -9.60
C ARG A 276 21.05 9.19 -9.15
N LYS A 277 20.21 8.19 -9.37
CA LYS A 277 20.41 6.83 -8.86
C LYS A 277 20.96 5.85 -9.90
N TYR A 278 20.74 6.11 -11.18
CA TYR A 278 21.14 5.20 -12.25
C TYR A 278 22.14 5.85 -13.22
N TRP A 279 21.80 6.93 -13.92
CA TRP A 279 22.68 7.47 -14.98
C TRP A 279 23.95 8.18 -14.49
N SER A 280 23.87 8.90 -13.37
CA SER A 280 25.02 9.64 -12.81
C SER A 280 25.92 8.79 -11.91
N ARG A 281 25.52 7.55 -11.61
CA ARG A 281 26.27 6.66 -10.71
C ARG A 281 27.25 5.77 -11.49
N PRO A 282 28.43 5.46 -10.91
CA PRO A 282 29.36 4.52 -11.49
C PRO A 282 28.72 3.11 -11.55
N VAL A 283 29.24 2.27 -12.45
CA VAL A 283 28.85 0.85 -12.51
C VAL A 283 29.14 0.18 -11.17
N GLY A 284 28.18 -0.55 -10.62
CA GLY A 284 28.23 -1.19 -9.31
C GLY A 284 27.41 -0.44 -8.24
N GLU A 285 27.14 0.85 -8.44
CA GLU A 285 26.32 1.67 -7.54
C GLU A 285 24.95 2.04 -8.13
N ARG A 286 24.65 1.62 -9.36
CA ARG A 286 23.44 2.08 -10.05
C ARG A 286 22.24 1.32 -9.52
N THR A 287 21.23 2.07 -9.10
CA THR A 287 19.94 1.51 -8.71
C THR A 287 18.83 2.09 -9.57
N PHE A 288 17.98 1.22 -10.08
CA PHE A 288 16.79 1.58 -10.83
C PHE A 288 15.54 1.41 -9.97
N ARG A 289 14.52 2.24 -10.20
CA ARG A 289 13.33 2.38 -9.34
C ARG A 289 12.68 1.05 -8.93
N GLU A 290 12.41 0.20 -9.92
CA GLU A 290 11.68 -1.07 -9.74
C GLU A 290 12.60 -2.28 -9.62
N ARG A 291 13.84 -2.16 -10.10
CA ARG A 291 14.74 -3.29 -10.33
C ARG A 291 15.98 -3.25 -9.44
N SER A 292 16.03 -2.30 -8.51
CA SER A 292 17.18 -2.08 -7.65
C SER A 292 18.50 -2.10 -8.45
N TYR A 293 19.52 -2.81 -8.00
CA TYR A 293 20.82 -2.96 -8.66
C TYR A 293 20.86 -4.01 -9.79
N PHE A 294 19.72 -4.60 -10.18
CA PHE A 294 19.66 -5.68 -11.18
C PHE A 294 20.40 -5.37 -12.48
N ASN A 295 20.28 -4.14 -13.00
CA ASN A 295 20.93 -3.79 -14.27
C ASN A 295 22.46 -3.84 -14.18
N ASP A 296 23.03 -3.45 -13.03
CA ASP A 296 24.47 -3.54 -12.80
C ASP A 296 24.90 -4.98 -12.56
N PHE A 297 24.11 -5.73 -11.81
CA PHE A 297 24.29 -7.18 -11.66
C PHE A 297 24.31 -7.89 -13.02
N ALA A 298 23.29 -7.67 -13.86
CA ALA A 298 23.19 -8.30 -15.18
C ALA A 298 24.36 -7.91 -16.10
N ALA A 299 24.80 -6.65 -16.04
CA ALA A 299 25.97 -6.18 -16.77
C ALA A 299 27.28 -6.83 -16.28
N ALA A 300 27.40 -7.10 -14.97
CA ALA A 300 28.56 -7.78 -14.38
C ALA A 300 28.56 -9.29 -14.68
N ILE A 301 27.38 -9.93 -14.72
CA ILE A 301 27.24 -11.35 -15.04
C ILE A 301 27.46 -11.63 -16.53
N ALA A 302 27.03 -10.74 -17.43
CA ALA A 302 27.12 -10.95 -18.88
C ALA A 302 28.47 -11.51 -19.37
N PRO A 303 29.64 -10.96 -18.99
CA PRO A 303 30.94 -11.53 -19.40
C PRO A 303 31.27 -12.88 -18.75
N MET A 304 30.66 -13.23 -17.61
CA MET A 304 30.92 -14.48 -16.88
C MET A 304 30.17 -15.69 -17.44
N VAL A 305 29.14 -15.44 -18.25
CA VAL A 305 28.31 -16.48 -18.89
C VAL A 305 28.47 -16.53 -20.40
N GLN A 306 29.21 -15.58 -20.98
CA GLN A 306 29.33 -15.41 -22.43
C GLN A 306 29.97 -16.61 -23.15
N ASP A 307 30.76 -17.40 -22.44
CA ASP A 307 31.38 -18.63 -22.93
C ASP A 307 30.39 -19.82 -22.99
N ARG A 308 29.16 -19.65 -22.51
CA ARG A 308 28.13 -20.69 -22.44
C ARG A 308 26.97 -20.39 -23.36
N GLU A 309 26.39 -21.45 -23.94
CA GLU A 309 25.16 -21.33 -24.73
C GLU A 309 23.95 -21.06 -23.82
N GLU A 310 23.88 -21.75 -22.68
CA GLU A 310 22.78 -21.69 -21.72
C GLU A 310 23.28 -21.65 -20.27
N TYR A 311 22.50 -21.04 -19.38
CA TYR A 311 22.75 -21.01 -17.94
C TYR A 311 21.42 -20.93 -17.19
N ILE A 312 21.36 -21.41 -15.96
CA ILE A 312 20.13 -21.35 -15.15
C ILE A 312 20.03 -19.98 -14.49
N PHE A 313 18.89 -19.30 -14.65
CA PHE A 313 18.62 -18.02 -13.97
C PHE A 313 17.47 -18.16 -12.98
N VAL A 314 17.72 -17.83 -11.72
CA VAL A 314 16.74 -17.88 -10.64
C VAL A 314 16.63 -16.51 -9.97
N ALA A 315 15.41 -16.01 -9.81
CA ALA A 315 15.13 -14.76 -9.12
C ALA A 315 13.85 -14.87 -8.25
N THR A 316 13.67 -13.96 -7.30
CA THR A 316 12.43 -13.89 -6.48
C THR A 316 11.17 -13.72 -7.33
N HIS A 317 11.27 -12.97 -8.43
CA HIS A 317 10.19 -12.87 -9.41
C HIS A 317 10.72 -13.13 -10.81
N ARG A 318 10.02 -13.93 -11.62
CA ARG A 318 10.47 -14.24 -12.98
C ARG A 318 10.35 -13.05 -13.93
N TRP A 319 9.25 -12.31 -13.80
CA TRP A 319 8.99 -11.09 -14.56
C TRP A 319 9.33 -9.88 -13.68
N PRO A 320 10.07 -8.85 -14.17
CA PRO A 320 10.60 -8.70 -15.53
C PRO A 320 12.03 -9.26 -15.71
N PHE A 321 12.63 -9.83 -14.66
CA PHE A 321 14.07 -10.11 -14.61
C PHE A 321 14.56 -11.10 -15.67
N LEU A 322 13.84 -12.19 -15.94
CA LEU A 322 14.26 -13.19 -16.93
C LEU A 322 14.44 -12.61 -18.34
N GLY A 323 13.46 -11.82 -18.78
CA GLY A 323 13.50 -11.20 -20.12
C GLY A 323 14.62 -10.19 -20.25
N LEU A 324 14.89 -9.44 -19.17
CA LEU A 324 16.02 -8.51 -19.13
C LEU A 324 17.35 -9.24 -19.11
N MET A 325 17.46 -10.31 -18.32
CA MET A 325 18.68 -11.09 -18.26
C MET A 325 19.04 -11.64 -19.65
N ARG A 326 18.05 -12.21 -20.36
CA ARG A 326 18.22 -12.66 -21.75
C ARG A 326 18.72 -11.56 -22.68
N TYR A 327 18.31 -10.31 -22.47
CA TYR A 327 18.79 -9.17 -23.25
C TYR A 327 20.25 -8.83 -22.92
N TYR A 328 20.62 -8.84 -21.64
CA TYR A 328 21.98 -8.51 -21.20
C TYR A 328 23.03 -9.58 -21.54
N THR A 329 22.65 -10.86 -21.50
CA THR A 329 23.59 -11.97 -21.68
C THR A 329 23.62 -12.54 -23.09
N TYR A 330 22.81 -12.02 -24.02
CA TYR A 330 22.78 -12.53 -25.39
C TYR A 330 24.20 -12.55 -26.01
N PRO A 331 24.66 -13.66 -26.62
CA PRO A 331 23.86 -14.81 -27.08
C PRO A 331 23.51 -15.88 -26.04
N SER A 332 24.14 -15.88 -24.87
CA SER A 332 23.88 -16.86 -23.80
C SER A 332 22.47 -16.72 -23.24
N VAL A 333 21.71 -17.82 -23.24
CA VAL A 333 20.27 -17.80 -22.93
C VAL A 333 20.01 -18.31 -21.51
N PRO A 334 19.28 -17.55 -20.67
CA PRO A 334 18.84 -18.06 -19.37
C PRO A 334 17.72 -19.10 -19.53
N THR A 335 17.87 -20.24 -18.86
CA THR A 335 16.92 -21.36 -18.85
C THR A 335 16.32 -21.58 -17.46
N HIS A 336 15.39 -22.55 -17.34
CA HIS A 336 14.70 -22.84 -16.10
C HIS A 336 15.45 -23.88 -15.26
N PRO A 337 15.50 -23.76 -13.92
CA PRO A 337 16.07 -24.78 -13.03
C PRO A 337 15.36 -26.15 -13.06
N PHE A 338 14.26 -26.30 -13.81
CA PHE A 338 13.47 -27.54 -13.89
C PHE A 338 13.34 -28.05 -15.34
N GLN A 339 14.15 -27.52 -16.27
CA GLN A 339 14.29 -28.12 -17.59
C GLN A 339 15.26 -29.31 -17.48
N GLU A 340 14.93 -30.43 -18.12
CA GLU A 340 15.64 -31.71 -17.98
C GLU A 340 17.05 -31.75 -18.60
N ASP A 341 17.54 -30.63 -19.14
CA ASP A 341 18.89 -30.56 -19.73
C ASP A 341 19.96 -30.52 -18.64
N ARG A 342 20.48 -31.72 -18.33
CA ARG A 342 21.51 -31.97 -17.30
C ARG A 342 22.91 -31.44 -17.64
N ASN A 343 23.07 -30.69 -18.72
CA ASN A 343 24.38 -30.22 -19.20
C ASN A 343 24.67 -28.74 -18.85
N ILE A 344 23.84 -28.12 -18.01
CA ILE A 344 24.01 -26.72 -17.62
C ILE A 344 24.69 -26.68 -16.25
N ASP A 345 25.92 -26.18 -16.21
CA ASP A 345 26.75 -26.16 -14.99
C ASP A 345 26.76 -24.79 -14.29
N THR A 346 26.09 -23.78 -14.85
CA THR A 346 26.20 -22.39 -14.39
C THR A 346 24.84 -21.88 -13.92
N TRP A 347 24.80 -21.43 -12.67
CA TRP A 347 23.63 -20.90 -11.98
C TRP A 347 23.83 -19.43 -11.66
N VAL A 348 22.86 -18.60 -12.05
CA VAL A 348 22.83 -17.17 -11.77
C VAL A 348 21.63 -16.89 -10.88
N VAL A 349 21.90 -16.52 -9.63
CA VAL A 349 20.90 -16.31 -8.59
C VAL A 349 20.79 -14.81 -8.32
N TYR A 350 19.56 -14.27 -8.31
CA TYR A 350 19.29 -12.85 -8.06
C TYR A 350 18.20 -12.66 -6.99
N ASP A 351 18.55 -11.98 -5.91
CA ASP A 351 17.63 -11.59 -4.83
C ASP A 351 16.88 -12.78 -4.22
N ARG A 352 17.54 -13.94 -4.04
CA ARG A 352 16.99 -15.17 -3.46
C ARG A 352 17.79 -15.60 -2.23
N PRO A 353 17.58 -14.96 -1.07
CA PRO A 353 18.32 -15.29 0.16
C PRO A 353 18.01 -16.70 0.70
N ASP A 354 16.93 -17.31 0.24
CA ASP A 354 16.55 -18.69 0.55
C ASP A 354 17.41 -19.75 -0.18
N ILE A 355 18.17 -19.35 -1.22
CA ILE A 355 19.09 -20.25 -1.93
C ILE A 355 20.49 -20.09 -1.34
N ILE A 356 20.99 -21.15 -0.71
CA ILE A 356 22.28 -21.19 -0.03
C ILE A 356 23.15 -22.33 -0.57
N VAL A 357 24.45 -22.26 -0.31
CA VAL A 357 25.37 -23.39 -0.54
C VAL A 357 25.41 -24.24 0.73
N ASN A 358 25.03 -25.51 0.63
CA ASN A 358 25.02 -26.43 1.75
C ASN A 358 26.45 -26.91 2.11
N LYS A 359 26.57 -27.76 3.14
CA LYS A 359 27.88 -28.29 3.58
C LYS A 359 28.56 -29.18 2.55
N GLN A 360 27.81 -29.70 1.59
CA GLN A 360 28.26 -30.55 0.50
C GLN A 360 28.70 -29.73 -0.73
N GLY A 361 28.56 -28.40 -0.69
CA GLY A 361 28.90 -27.51 -1.79
C GLY A 361 27.81 -27.41 -2.86
N GLU A 362 26.60 -27.91 -2.59
CA GLU A 362 25.45 -27.90 -3.51
C GLU A 362 24.56 -26.70 -3.23
N LEU A 363 23.82 -26.24 -4.25
CA LEU A 363 22.75 -25.26 -4.04
C LEU A 363 21.53 -25.92 -3.41
N GLU A 364 21.03 -25.35 -2.32
CA GLU A 364 19.87 -25.81 -1.58
C GLU A 364 18.87 -24.66 -1.41
N SER A 365 17.59 -24.96 -1.57
CA SER A 365 16.48 -24.04 -1.28
C SER A 365 15.42 -24.80 -0.49
N GLU A 366 15.11 -24.32 0.71
CA GLU A 366 14.07 -24.91 1.59
C GLU A 366 14.23 -26.43 1.83
N GLY A 367 15.47 -26.94 1.91
CA GLY A 367 15.74 -28.38 2.11
C GLY A 367 15.81 -29.20 0.83
N ALA A 368 15.52 -28.61 -0.34
CA ALA A 368 15.62 -29.27 -1.63
C ALA A 368 16.95 -28.91 -2.32
N VAL A 369 17.72 -29.94 -2.68
CA VAL A 369 18.96 -29.79 -3.46
C VAL A 369 18.61 -29.46 -4.91
N LEU A 370 19.20 -28.38 -5.42
CA LEU A 370 18.95 -27.84 -6.76
C LEU A 370 20.06 -28.17 -7.75
N SER A 371 21.31 -28.28 -7.30
CA SER A 371 22.50 -28.43 -8.16
C SER A 371 23.42 -29.55 -7.68
N SER A 372 24.35 -29.95 -8.56
CA SER A 372 25.53 -30.72 -8.13
C SER A 372 26.47 -29.83 -7.28
N PRO A 373 27.44 -30.41 -6.57
CA PRO A 373 28.47 -29.66 -5.84
C PRO A 373 29.24 -28.71 -6.76
N GLY A 374 29.61 -27.54 -6.23
CA GLY A 374 30.25 -26.50 -7.00
C GLY A 374 30.80 -25.37 -6.14
N THR A 375 31.12 -24.25 -6.79
CA THR A 375 31.66 -23.06 -6.12
C THR A 375 30.99 -21.79 -6.60
N VAL A 376 30.78 -20.87 -5.66
CA VAL A 376 30.39 -19.49 -5.94
C VAL A 376 31.57 -18.79 -6.62
N LEU A 377 31.39 -18.36 -7.88
CA LEU A 377 32.42 -17.64 -8.62
C LEU A 377 32.51 -16.17 -8.17
N HIS A 378 31.36 -15.58 -7.87
CA HIS A 378 31.27 -14.21 -7.38
C HIS A 378 29.95 -13.99 -6.63
N GLU A 379 30.04 -13.31 -5.49
CA GLU A 379 28.89 -12.91 -4.67
C GLU A 379 28.79 -11.39 -4.65
N PHE A 380 27.61 -10.87 -5.01
CA PHE A 380 27.34 -9.44 -5.03
C PHE A 380 26.69 -8.98 -3.72
N SER A 381 25.81 -9.81 -3.19
CA SER A 381 25.12 -9.65 -1.92
C SER A 381 24.55 -11.00 -1.49
N GLU A 382 24.06 -11.08 -0.26
CA GLU A 382 23.28 -12.22 0.21
C GLU A 382 22.16 -12.54 -0.80
N GLY A 383 22.04 -13.82 -1.18
CA GLY A 383 21.06 -14.28 -2.17
C GLY A 383 21.28 -13.78 -3.61
N THR A 384 22.42 -13.15 -3.93
CA THR A 384 22.75 -12.71 -5.30
C THR A 384 24.18 -13.05 -5.69
N PHE A 385 24.32 -14.10 -6.49
CA PHE A 385 25.62 -14.66 -6.82
C PHE A 385 25.57 -15.48 -8.12
N ILE A 386 26.74 -15.84 -8.62
CA ILE A 386 26.92 -16.83 -9.68
C ILE A 386 27.64 -18.05 -9.12
N PHE A 387 27.10 -19.23 -9.40
CA PHE A 387 27.59 -20.51 -8.93
C PHE A 387 27.89 -21.41 -10.12
N ARG A 388 28.94 -22.21 -10.00
CA ARG A 388 29.36 -23.16 -11.04
C ARG A 388 29.56 -24.53 -10.44
N GLU A 389 28.85 -25.51 -11.00
CA GLU A 389 29.01 -26.92 -10.69
C GLU A 389 30.42 -27.39 -11.08
N GLN A 390 31.00 -28.25 -10.24
CA GLN A 390 32.25 -28.94 -10.55
C GLN A 390 31.92 -30.29 -11.20
N PRO A 391 32.58 -30.65 -12.31
CA PRO A 391 32.37 -31.93 -12.98
C PRO A 391 32.84 -33.13 -12.17
#